data_AF-A0A016U968-F1
#
_entry.id   AF-A0A016U968-F1
#
_cell.length_a   1.000
_cell.length_b   1.000
_cell.length_c   1.000
_cell.angle_alpha   90.00
_cell.angle_beta   90.00
_cell.angle_gamma   90.00
#
_symmetry.space_group_name_H-M   'P 1'
#
loop_
_entity.id
_entity.type
_entity.pdbx_description
1 polymer ?
#
loop_
_entity_poly.entity_id
_entity_poly.type
_entity_poly.pdbx_seq_one_letter_code
_entity_poly.pdbx_strand_id
1 'polypeptide(L)'
;MLFLLFLLELPFVSSKCVQCASPNLQNQWQLTGLARQPANLQFHTFCENGGAAYPDNMLTPSCSTLCFEMVIPVENQYHFVRGCHDDFIEKGVTAQQVRDEKCLFTNVTDQLVAVGNDGTNYAPAVAAVRFAQIGKDTDYANMKLIKSAFEKEISKYMVETLQCIATQSANCVKSMYYDGTGADNNKESCTGAYCTSVDGYLNGKRYVERGCAPISPYLDNVCLTIKTNSSFHSGPGNGGVISREKRSVDAILDATQCFCTKRTIIAPQVNPALTMQRYFKVPFSRPADIYKNNNNNDTRVPQQGLWYAHFNGQWIQRQIEMHPNKTPVLLVAGRDDLHMCEIPLDQTGLTRKKGAEILESEFETVWLHLGGAPLQKWRP
;
A
#
# COMPACT_ATOMS: atom_id res chain seq x y z
N MET A 1 6.54 -5.40 -62.14
CA MET A 1 5.97 -5.71 -60.81
C MET A 1 6.72 -4.84 -59.81
N LEU A 2 6.21 -3.63 -59.55
CA LEU A 2 6.85 -2.61 -58.71
C LEU A 2 6.16 -2.66 -57.35
N PHE A 3 6.82 -3.20 -56.33
CA PHE A 3 6.29 -3.22 -54.96
C PHE A 3 6.64 -1.89 -54.28
N LEU A 4 5.64 -1.02 -54.11
CA LEU A 4 5.74 0.16 -53.24
C LEU A 4 5.80 -0.30 -51.78
N LEU A 5 6.96 -0.10 -51.15
CA LEU A 5 7.09 -0.07 -49.69
C LEU A 5 6.61 1.31 -49.20
N PHE A 6 5.36 1.37 -48.73
CA PHE A 6 4.90 2.48 -47.91
C PHE A 6 5.54 2.35 -46.52
N LEU A 7 6.65 3.08 -46.31
CA LEU A 7 7.13 3.42 -44.97
C LEU A 7 6.15 4.44 -44.39
N LEU A 8 5.19 3.96 -43.59
CA LEU A 8 4.49 4.81 -42.63
C LEU A 8 5.51 5.21 -41.55
N GLU A 9 6.15 6.36 -41.71
CA GLU A 9 6.73 7.06 -40.58
C GLU A 9 5.59 7.52 -39.67
N LEU A 10 5.29 6.71 -38.66
CA LEU A 10 4.55 7.20 -37.50
C LEU A 10 5.42 8.26 -36.83
N PRO A 11 4.94 9.48 -36.60
CA PRO A 11 5.71 10.45 -35.84
C PRO A 11 5.91 9.86 -34.45
N PHE A 12 7.16 9.59 -34.07
CA PHE A 12 7.52 9.32 -32.69
C PHE A 12 7.20 10.59 -31.90
N VAL A 13 6.00 10.65 -31.31
CA VAL A 13 5.65 11.70 -30.36
C VAL A 13 6.47 11.43 -29.10
N SER A 14 7.62 12.07 -28.99
CA SER A 14 8.49 11.98 -27.81
C SER A 14 8.05 13.03 -26.80
N SER A 15 6.97 12.78 -26.05
CA SER A 15 6.60 13.66 -24.94
C SER A 15 7.72 13.71 -23.90
N LYS A 16 7.99 14.88 -23.30
CA LYS A 16 8.98 14.98 -22.22
C LYS A 16 8.28 15.02 -20.85
N CYS A 17 8.97 14.60 -19.78
CA CYS A 17 8.51 14.89 -18.43
C CYS A 17 9.10 16.23 -17.96
N VAL A 18 8.34 16.97 -17.18
CA VAL A 18 8.81 18.16 -16.46
C VAL A 18 9.25 17.75 -15.06
N GLN A 19 10.45 18.17 -14.64
CA GLN A 19 11.07 17.91 -13.34
C GLN A 19 11.18 19.21 -12.54
N CYS A 20 10.20 19.47 -11.65
CA CYS A 20 10.15 20.71 -10.86
C CYS A 20 9.32 20.57 -9.58
N ALA A 21 9.44 21.57 -8.70
CA ALA A 21 8.53 21.78 -7.58
C ALA A 21 8.23 23.26 -7.35
N SER A 22 7.12 23.54 -6.66
CA SER A 22 6.79 24.88 -6.15
C SER A 22 7.88 25.41 -5.22
N PRO A 23 8.25 26.71 -5.29
CA PRO A 23 9.31 27.30 -4.47
C PRO A 23 9.17 27.06 -2.95
N ASN A 24 7.94 27.11 -2.43
CA ASN A 24 7.69 26.92 -0.99
C ASN A 24 8.10 25.54 -0.48
N LEU A 25 8.06 24.51 -1.34
CA LEU A 25 8.43 23.15 -0.99
C LEU A 25 9.93 22.96 -0.76
N GLN A 26 10.78 23.93 -1.15
CA GLN A 26 12.23 23.82 -0.99
C GLN A 26 12.63 23.62 0.48
N ASN A 27 11.94 24.31 1.40
CA ASN A 27 12.20 24.24 2.84
C ASN A 27 11.13 23.44 3.60
N GLN A 28 10.14 22.88 2.89
CA GLN A 28 8.99 22.19 3.46
C GLN A 28 8.70 20.87 2.73
N TRP A 29 9.77 20.19 2.29
CA TRP A 29 9.65 18.98 1.47
C TRP A 29 8.81 17.88 2.13
N GLN A 30 8.83 17.80 3.46
CA GLN A 30 8.03 16.86 4.25
C GLN A 30 6.51 16.94 3.98
N LEU A 31 6.00 18.09 3.53
CA LEU A 31 4.59 18.26 3.19
C LEU A 31 4.16 17.40 1.98
N THR A 32 5.13 16.97 1.17
CA THR A 32 4.87 16.15 -0.02
C THR A 32 4.61 14.68 0.29
N GLY A 33 5.08 14.19 1.45
CA GLY A 33 5.11 12.75 1.75
C GLY A 33 6.10 11.94 0.89
N LEU A 34 6.93 12.60 0.08
CA LEU A 34 7.95 11.95 -0.74
C LEU A 34 9.24 11.74 0.06
N ALA A 35 9.78 10.54 -0.01
CA ALA A 35 10.96 10.15 0.75
C ALA A 35 12.24 10.92 0.37
N ARG A 36 12.36 11.38 -0.88
CA ARG A 36 13.56 12.05 -1.40
C ARG A 36 13.24 13.36 -2.09
N GLN A 37 14.09 14.36 -1.85
CA GLN A 37 14.16 15.60 -2.61
C GLN A 37 15.38 15.51 -3.54
N PRO A 38 15.19 15.34 -4.87
CA PRO A 38 16.31 15.26 -5.81
C PRO A 38 17.19 16.52 -5.74
N ALA A 39 18.51 16.35 -5.71
CA ALA A 39 19.46 17.46 -5.58
C ALA A 39 19.36 18.48 -6.74
N ASN A 40 19.00 18.01 -7.93
CA ASN A 40 18.88 18.84 -9.14
C ASN A 40 17.44 19.32 -9.40
N LEU A 41 16.51 19.10 -8.45
CA LEU A 41 15.12 19.51 -8.60
C LEU A 41 15.01 21.04 -8.69
N GLN A 42 14.35 21.53 -9.73
CA GLN A 42 14.17 22.96 -9.95
C GLN A 42 12.96 23.48 -9.16
N PHE A 43 13.20 24.45 -8.27
CA PHE A 43 12.15 25.13 -7.50
C PHE A 43 11.76 26.43 -8.18
N HIS A 44 10.64 26.44 -8.90
CA HIS A 44 10.25 27.59 -9.74
C HIS A 44 8.74 27.69 -9.94
N THR A 45 8.22 28.91 -10.10
CA THR A 45 6.79 29.20 -10.33
C THR A 45 6.25 28.64 -11.66
N PHE A 46 7.13 28.31 -12.61
CA PHE A 46 6.76 27.60 -13.85
C PHE A 46 6.19 26.21 -13.58
N CYS A 47 6.51 25.62 -12.43
CA CYS A 47 5.94 24.34 -12.04
C CYS A 47 4.42 24.41 -11.82
N GLU A 48 3.93 25.58 -11.40
CA GLU A 48 2.54 25.82 -11.00
C GLU A 48 1.68 26.23 -12.18
N ASN A 49 2.19 27.17 -12.97
CA ASN A 49 1.38 27.87 -13.96
C ASN A 49 1.17 27.08 -15.26
N GLY A 50 2.04 26.11 -15.55
CA GLY A 50 2.15 25.60 -16.92
C GLY A 50 2.87 26.63 -17.82
N GLY A 51 3.39 26.18 -18.95
CA GLY A 51 4.02 27.08 -19.92
C GLY A 51 4.01 26.49 -21.33
N ALA A 52 4.06 27.37 -22.33
CA ALA A 52 4.25 26.94 -23.72
C ALA A 52 5.63 26.27 -23.93
N ALA A 53 6.64 26.71 -23.18
CA ALA A 53 7.97 26.12 -23.17
C ALA A 53 8.57 26.14 -21.76
N TYR A 54 9.20 25.05 -21.37
CA TYR A 54 9.96 24.95 -20.12
C TYR A 54 11.45 25.17 -20.38
N PRO A 55 12.19 25.73 -19.39
CA PRO A 55 13.64 25.70 -19.40
C PRO A 55 14.18 24.27 -19.56
N ASP A 56 15.23 24.08 -20.36
CA ASP A 56 15.80 22.76 -20.65
C ASP A 56 16.24 22.01 -19.39
N ASN A 57 16.67 22.73 -18.34
CA ASN A 57 17.06 22.15 -17.05
C ASN A 57 15.87 21.65 -16.20
N MET A 58 14.64 21.88 -16.64
CA MET A 58 13.42 21.32 -16.05
C MET A 58 12.86 20.16 -16.88
N LEU A 59 13.52 19.78 -17.98
CA LEU A 59 13.02 18.77 -18.90
C LEU A 59 13.80 17.47 -18.78
N THR A 60 13.06 16.37 -18.70
CA THR A 60 13.61 15.02 -18.66
C THR A 60 13.07 14.24 -19.87
N PRO A 61 13.92 13.89 -20.85
CA PRO A 61 13.47 13.26 -22.09
C PRO A 61 13.08 11.78 -21.92
N SER A 62 13.51 11.13 -20.82
CA SER A 62 13.23 9.73 -20.54
C SER A 62 13.15 9.50 -19.03
N CYS A 63 12.12 8.79 -18.57
CA CYS A 63 12.05 8.27 -17.20
C CYS A 63 12.18 6.75 -17.21
N SER A 64 12.87 6.20 -16.22
CA SER A 64 12.88 4.74 -16.01
C SER A 64 11.51 4.25 -15.49
N THR A 65 10.73 5.17 -14.92
CA THR A 65 9.36 4.98 -14.44
C THR A 65 8.37 5.90 -15.17
N LEU A 66 7.16 6.08 -14.64
CA LEU A 66 6.19 7.02 -15.20
C LEU A 66 6.54 8.47 -14.86
N CYS A 67 6.16 9.41 -15.74
CA CYS A 67 6.09 10.80 -15.32
C CYS A 67 4.99 10.91 -14.25
N PHE A 68 5.24 11.68 -13.21
CA PHE A 68 4.27 11.93 -12.15
C PHE A 68 4.06 13.43 -11.99
N GLU A 69 2.86 13.80 -11.61
CA GLU A 69 2.51 15.15 -11.15
C GLU A 69 1.61 15.03 -9.92
N MET A 70 1.80 15.92 -8.96
CA MET A 70 1.04 15.98 -7.73
C MET A 70 0.78 17.43 -7.34
N VAL A 71 -0.41 17.67 -6.82
CA VAL A 71 -0.82 18.95 -6.26
C VAL A 71 -1.32 18.75 -4.83
N ILE A 72 -0.85 19.59 -3.92
CA ILE A 72 -1.22 19.56 -2.51
C ILE A 72 -1.62 20.97 -2.07
N PRO A 73 -2.81 21.15 -1.48
CA PRO A 73 -3.18 22.39 -0.84
C PRO A 73 -2.58 22.49 0.56
N VAL A 74 -1.86 23.58 0.84
CA VAL A 74 -1.35 23.92 2.17
C VAL A 74 -1.54 25.42 2.38
N GLU A 75 -2.00 25.82 3.56
CA GLU A 75 -2.22 27.23 3.93
C GLU A 75 -3.03 28.01 2.88
N ASN A 76 -4.07 27.38 2.31
CA ASN A 76 -4.93 27.97 1.28
C ASN A 76 -4.22 28.27 -0.05
N GLN A 77 -3.09 27.63 -0.32
CA GLN A 77 -2.34 27.71 -1.59
C GLN A 77 -2.05 26.34 -2.16
N TYR A 78 -1.96 26.24 -3.49
CA TYR A 78 -1.56 25.01 -4.17
C TYR A 78 -0.06 24.95 -4.38
N HIS A 79 0.50 23.79 -4.08
CA HIS A 79 1.89 23.46 -4.36
C HIS A 79 1.97 22.25 -5.29
N PHE A 80 2.89 22.31 -6.24
CA PHE A 80 3.01 21.33 -7.31
C PHE A 80 4.36 20.62 -7.22
N VAL A 81 4.37 19.33 -7.53
CA VAL A 81 5.58 18.52 -7.72
C VAL A 81 5.41 17.75 -9.03
N ARG A 82 6.43 17.76 -9.88
CA ARG A 82 6.45 17.06 -11.16
C ARG A 82 7.79 16.40 -11.37
N GLY A 83 7.80 15.20 -11.96
CA GLY A 83 9.04 14.58 -12.41
C GLY A 83 8.92 13.11 -12.75
N CYS A 84 10.06 12.43 -12.90
CA CYS A 84 10.12 10.97 -12.89
C CYS A 84 9.86 10.46 -11.46
N HIS A 85 8.93 9.51 -11.30
CA HIS A 85 8.52 9.10 -9.94
C HIS A 85 9.67 8.51 -9.11
N ASP A 86 10.57 7.76 -9.75
CA ASP A 86 11.76 7.13 -9.16
C ASP A 86 12.84 8.12 -8.68
N ASP A 87 12.79 9.39 -9.10
CA ASP A 87 13.70 10.38 -8.54
C ASP A 87 13.32 10.73 -7.09
N PHE A 88 12.03 10.66 -6.77
CA PHE A 88 11.50 11.03 -5.46
C PHE A 88 11.38 9.85 -4.49
N ILE A 89 11.38 8.62 -5.03
CA ILE A 89 11.15 7.40 -4.24
C ILE A 89 12.06 6.25 -4.70
N GLU A 90 12.45 5.35 -3.79
CA GLU A 90 13.44 4.31 -4.10
C GLU A 90 12.98 3.30 -5.17
N LYS A 91 11.69 2.97 -5.20
CA LYS A 91 11.08 2.09 -6.20
C LYS A 91 9.89 2.81 -6.82
N GLY A 92 10.16 3.59 -7.86
CA GLY A 92 9.14 4.33 -8.61
C GLY A 92 8.08 3.42 -9.25
N VAL A 93 7.03 4.04 -9.79
CA VAL A 93 5.88 3.32 -10.36
C VAL A 93 6.17 3.02 -11.82
N THR A 94 6.27 1.75 -12.16
CA THR A 94 6.63 1.31 -13.51
C THR A 94 5.43 1.26 -14.45
N ALA A 95 5.68 1.35 -15.76
CA ALA A 95 4.65 1.14 -16.78
C ALA A 95 4.02 -0.26 -16.73
N GLN A 96 4.70 -1.27 -16.16
CA GLN A 96 4.14 -2.61 -15.96
C GLN A 96 3.04 -2.63 -14.88
N GLN A 97 3.18 -1.83 -13.82
CA GLN A 97 2.20 -1.71 -12.74
C GLN A 97 0.98 -0.86 -13.15
N VAL A 98 1.15 -0.05 -14.19
CA VAL A 98 0.20 0.96 -14.63
C VAL A 98 0.08 0.89 -16.14
N ARG A 99 -0.84 0.02 -16.60
CA ARG A 99 -1.13 -0.16 -18.04
C ARG A 99 -1.71 1.10 -18.68
N ASP A 100 -2.52 1.84 -17.93
CA ASP A 100 -3.16 3.10 -18.33
C ASP A 100 -2.86 4.20 -17.31
N GLU A 101 -2.94 5.46 -17.73
CA GLU A 101 -2.72 6.60 -16.84
C GLU A 101 -3.59 6.50 -15.59
N LYS A 102 -3.02 6.81 -14.43
CA LYS A 102 -3.75 6.81 -13.16
C LYS A 102 -3.83 8.21 -12.63
N CYS A 103 -5.04 8.69 -12.33
CA CYS A 103 -5.26 9.94 -11.63
C CYS A 103 -6.20 9.72 -10.44
N LEU A 104 -5.78 10.17 -9.26
CA LEU A 104 -6.54 10.10 -8.02
C LEU A 104 -6.66 11.51 -7.43
N PHE A 105 -7.81 11.82 -6.82
CA PHE A 105 -7.99 13.09 -6.13
C PHE A 105 -8.86 12.97 -4.88
N THR A 106 -8.78 13.98 -4.02
CA THR A 106 -9.56 14.10 -2.78
C THR A 106 -9.91 15.56 -2.51
N ASN A 107 -11.12 15.80 -2.05
CA ASN A 107 -11.53 17.12 -1.56
C ASN A 107 -10.94 17.38 -0.16
N VAL A 108 -10.34 18.55 0.02
CA VAL A 108 -9.75 19.03 1.27
C VAL A 108 -10.65 20.14 1.81
N THR A 109 -11.66 19.74 2.58
CA THR A 109 -12.80 20.61 2.94
C THR A 109 -12.47 21.67 3.98
N ASP A 110 -11.36 21.51 4.71
CA ASP A 110 -10.86 22.44 5.71
C ASP A 110 -9.94 23.54 5.13
N GLN A 111 -9.63 23.45 3.83
CA GLN A 111 -8.86 24.48 3.11
C GLN A 111 -9.71 25.10 2.01
N LEU A 112 -9.63 26.43 1.92
CA LEU A 112 -10.36 27.21 0.94
C LEU A 112 -9.36 27.92 0.02
N VAL A 113 -9.46 27.67 -1.27
CA VAL A 113 -8.63 28.31 -2.29
C VAL A 113 -9.46 29.31 -3.07
N ALA A 114 -8.84 30.42 -3.48
CA ALA A 114 -9.50 31.39 -4.34
C ALA A 114 -9.82 30.75 -5.71
N VAL A 115 -11.03 31.01 -6.21
CA VAL A 115 -11.53 30.51 -7.50
C VAL A 115 -12.05 31.69 -8.31
N GLY A 116 -11.81 31.69 -9.62
CA GLY A 116 -12.17 32.77 -10.53
C GLY A 116 -11.19 33.95 -10.51
N ASN A 117 -11.41 34.89 -11.43
CA ASN A 117 -10.49 36.01 -11.68
C ASN A 117 -10.61 37.15 -10.67
N ASP A 118 -11.70 37.18 -9.89
CA ASP A 118 -12.08 38.35 -9.10
C ASP A 118 -11.53 38.31 -7.66
N GLY A 119 -10.91 37.18 -7.25
CA GLY A 119 -10.30 37.01 -5.92
C GLY A 119 -11.28 36.98 -4.75
N THR A 120 -12.59 37.02 -5.02
CA THR A 120 -13.66 37.09 -4.02
C THR A 120 -14.37 35.75 -3.78
N ASN A 121 -14.27 34.80 -4.72
CA ASN A 121 -14.89 33.49 -4.60
C ASN A 121 -13.88 32.47 -4.09
N TYR A 122 -14.34 31.58 -3.22
CA TYR A 122 -13.53 30.51 -2.63
C TYR A 122 -14.24 29.17 -2.79
N ALA A 123 -13.47 28.11 -3.02
CA ALA A 123 -13.98 26.75 -3.06
C ALA A 123 -13.11 25.83 -2.19
N PRO A 124 -13.66 24.68 -1.73
CA PRO A 124 -12.86 23.63 -1.11
C PRO A 124 -11.68 23.24 -2.01
N ALA A 125 -10.50 23.12 -1.40
CA ALA A 125 -9.31 22.73 -2.13
C ALA A 125 -9.36 21.25 -2.54
N VAL A 126 -8.52 20.86 -3.50
CA VAL A 126 -8.36 19.47 -3.94
C VAL A 126 -6.90 19.07 -3.92
N ALA A 127 -6.60 17.93 -3.33
CA ALA A 127 -5.30 17.28 -3.48
C ALA A 127 -5.41 16.20 -4.58
N ALA A 128 -4.41 16.09 -5.44
CA ALA A 128 -4.44 15.11 -6.52
C ALA A 128 -3.05 14.61 -6.92
N VAL A 129 -3.01 13.39 -7.44
CA VAL A 129 -1.81 12.76 -8.00
C VAL A 129 -2.17 12.12 -9.33
N ARG A 130 -1.29 12.28 -10.33
CA ARG A 130 -1.41 11.65 -11.64
C ARG A 130 -0.08 11.02 -12.07
N PHE A 131 -0.18 9.81 -12.61
CA PHE A 131 0.91 9.05 -13.21
C PHE A 131 0.63 8.90 -14.71
N ALA A 132 1.52 9.45 -15.53
CA ALA A 132 1.37 9.58 -16.97
C ALA A 132 2.48 8.83 -17.72
N GLN A 133 2.11 8.24 -18.85
CA GLN A 133 3.06 7.53 -19.72
C GLN A 133 3.66 8.50 -20.73
N ILE A 134 4.97 8.37 -20.95
CA ILE A 134 5.67 9.05 -22.03
C ILE A 134 5.16 8.53 -23.38
N GLY A 135 4.84 9.45 -24.30
CA GLY A 135 4.45 9.17 -25.68
C GLY A 135 2.95 9.23 -25.97
N LYS A 136 2.11 9.47 -24.95
CA LYS A 136 0.65 9.66 -25.12
C LYS A 136 0.25 11.12 -25.35
N ASP A 137 1.01 12.07 -24.81
CA ASP A 137 0.76 13.51 -24.93
C ASP A 137 1.63 14.15 -26.01
N THR A 138 1.18 15.27 -26.59
CA THR A 138 1.90 15.96 -27.69
C THR A 138 3.12 16.75 -27.24
N ASP A 139 3.11 17.29 -26.02
CA ASP A 139 4.17 18.18 -25.51
C ASP A 139 4.83 17.63 -24.24
N TYR A 140 4.09 17.65 -23.11
CA TYR A 140 4.59 17.23 -21.80
C TYR A 140 3.60 16.30 -21.12
N ALA A 141 4.08 15.13 -20.67
CA ALA A 141 3.20 14.08 -20.15
C ALA A 141 2.62 14.38 -18.75
N ASN A 142 3.35 15.11 -17.90
CA ASN A 142 2.94 15.43 -16.53
C ASN A 142 2.61 16.92 -16.35
N MET A 143 1.83 17.49 -17.27
CA MET A 143 1.39 18.89 -17.26
C MET A 143 -0.12 19.06 -17.42
N LYS A 144 -0.91 18.28 -16.70
CA LYS A 144 -2.37 18.40 -16.73
C LYS A 144 -2.90 19.13 -15.48
N LEU A 145 -2.28 18.94 -14.33
CA LEU A 145 -2.65 19.63 -13.10
C LEU A 145 -2.02 21.03 -13.08
N ILE A 146 -2.67 22.04 -13.66
CA ILE A 146 -2.16 23.43 -13.73
C ILE A 146 -3.00 24.40 -12.91
N LYS A 147 -2.38 25.41 -12.30
CA LYS A 147 -3.05 26.36 -11.40
C LYS A 147 -4.32 27.00 -11.99
N SER A 148 -4.28 27.41 -13.26
CA SER A 148 -5.44 28.03 -13.94
C SER A 148 -6.64 27.10 -14.14
N ALA A 149 -6.40 25.78 -14.20
CA ALA A 149 -7.48 24.80 -14.22
C ALA A 149 -8.17 24.69 -12.85
N PHE A 150 -7.42 24.97 -11.78
CA PHE A 150 -7.91 24.95 -10.41
C PHE A 150 -8.59 26.25 -9.99
N GLU A 151 -8.43 27.32 -10.77
CA GLU A 151 -9.18 28.57 -10.60
C GLU A 151 -10.60 28.47 -11.21
N LYS A 152 -11.00 27.31 -11.75
CA LYS A 152 -12.35 27.02 -12.30
C LYS A 152 -13.07 25.98 -11.43
N GLU A 153 -14.18 25.40 -11.88
CA GLU A 153 -14.83 24.27 -11.18
C GLU A 153 -13.91 23.04 -11.11
N ILE A 154 -13.06 22.99 -10.07
CA ILE A 154 -11.99 21.99 -9.90
C ILE A 154 -12.54 20.56 -9.97
N SER A 155 -13.57 20.23 -9.20
CA SER A 155 -14.11 18.87 -9.14
C SER A 155 -14.60 18.40 -10.51
N LYS A 156 -15.18 19.30 -11.30
CA LYS A 156 -15.61 19.02 -12.68
C LYS A 156 -14.42 18.77 -13.59
N TYR A 157 -13.39 19.62 -13.50
CA TYR A 157 -12.15 19.44 -14.26
C TYR A 157 -11.49 18.08 -13.97
N MET A 158 -11.41 17.70 -12.69
CA MET A 158 -10.81 16.43 -12.29
C MET A 158 -11.56 15.22 -12.85
N VAL A 159 -12.89 15.22 -12.78
CA VAL A 159 -13.71 14.07 -13.20
C VAL A 159 -13.95 14.04 -14.70
N GLU A 160 -14.37 15.15 -15.30
CA GLU A 160 -14.79 15.18 -16.72
C GLU A 160 -13.61 15.31 -17.68
N THR A 161 -12.60 16.12 -17.34
CA THR A 161 -11.46 16.37 -18.24
C THR A 161 -10.35 15.35 -18.03
N LEU A 162 -9.99 15.08 -16.77
CA LEU A 162 -8.85 14.23 -16.45
C LEU A 162 -9.24 12.79 -16.08
N GLN A 163 -10.53 12.49 -15.99
CA GLN A 163 -11.04 11.15 -15.63
C GLN A 163 -10.45 10.64 -14.32
N CYS A 164 -10.14 11.54 -13.39
CA CYS A 164 -9.57 11.21 -12.10
C CYS A 164 -10.61 10.56 -11.20
N ILE A 165 -10.16 9.59 -10.40
CA ILE A 165 -11.01 8.86 -9.48
C ILE A 165 -10.95 9.52 -8.10
N ALA A 166 -12.12 9.84 -7.54
CA ALA A 166 -12.22 10.37 -6.19
C ALA A 166 -11.87 9.28 -5.16
N THR A 167 -10.99 9.61 -4.20
CA THR A 167 -10.58 8.69 -3.14
C THR A 167 -11.57 8.72 -1.98
N GLN A 168 -11.88 7.56 -1.41
CA GLN A 168 -12.75 7.46 -0.24
C GLN A 168 -12.02 7.89 1.03
N SER A 169 -12.74 8.53 1.93
CA SER A 169 -12.20 8.91 3.24
C SER A 169 -12.10 7.71 4.19
N ALA A 170 -11.06 7.75 5.02
CA ALA A 170 -10.79 6.84 6.11
C ALA A 170 -10.77 7.63 7.42
N ASN A 171 -11.20 7.00 8.51
CA ASN A 171 -10.97 7.49 9.85
C ASN A 171 -9.69 6.87 10.38
N CYS A 172 -8.73 7.71 10.75
CA CYS A 172 -7.39 7.32 11.16
C CYS A 172 -7.15 7.76 12.60
N VAL A 173 -6.23 7.09 13.28
CA VAL A 173 -5.74 7.55 14.58
C VAL A 173 -4.93 8.82 14.35
N LYS A 174 -5.21 9.84 15.18
CA LYS A 174 -4.40 11.04 15.25
C LYS A 174 -3.65 11.03 16.58
N SER A 175 -2.34 11.14 16.54
CA SER A 175 -1.53 11.10 17.76
C SER A 175 -0.13 11.65 17.49
N MET A 176 0.45 12.36 18.45
CA MET A 176 1.86 12.75 18.38
C MET A 176 2.55 12.47 19.71
N TYR A 177 3.76 11.91 19.62
CA TYR A 177 4.62 11.61 20.75
C TYR A 177 6.05 12.03 20.39
N TYR A 178 6.71 12.72 21.31
CA TYR A 178 8.10 13.11 21.20
C TYR A 178 8.76 13.10 22.57
N ASP A 179 9.79 12.27 22.74
CA ASP A 179 10.67 12.24 23.94
C ASP A 179 9.93 12.26 25.30
N GLY A 180 8.90 11.43 25.44
CA GLY A 180 8.11 11.33 26.68
C GLY A 180 6.96 12.33 26.80
N THR A 181 6.84 13.26 25.85
CA THR A 181 5.74 14.23 25.76
C THR A 181 4.74 13.82 24.68
N GLY A 182 3.46 14.05 24.94
CA GLY A 182 2.38 13.71 24.01
C GLY A 182 1.74 12.36 24.33
N ALA A 183 1.03 11.81 23.35
CA ALA A 183 0.23 10.60 23.49
C ALA A 183 0.50 9.66 22.31
N ASP A 184 0.91 8.44 22.61
CA ASP A 184 0.94 7.32 21.66
C ASP A 184 -0.29 6.43 21.91
N ASN A 185 -1.49 6.98 21.67
CA ASN A 185 -2.74 6.28 21.91
C ASN A 185 -3.77 6.54 20.80
N ASN A 186 -4.86 5.77 20.82
CA ASN A 186 -5.90 5.80 19.79
C ASN A 186 -7.13 6.64 20.17
N LYS A 187 -6.96 7.66 21.03
CA LYS A 187 -8.09 8.45 21.55
C LYS A 187 -8.56 9.54 20.60
N GLU A 188 -7.64 10.12 19.85
CA GLU A 188 -7.95 11.13 18.83
C GLU A 188 -7.99 10.50 17.45
N SER A 189 -8.81 11.10 16.58
CA SER A 189 -8.95 10.65 15.20
C SER A 189 -9.00 11.82 14.24
N CYS A 190 -8.66 11.54 12.99
CA CYS A 190 -8.84 12.44 11.86
C CYS A 190 -9.53 11.69 10.73
N THR A 191 -10.13 12.43 9.80
CA THR A 191 -10.75 11.87 8.60
C THR A 191 -10.00 12.41 7.39
N GLY A 192 -9.49 11.52 6.54
CA GLY A 192 -8.78 11.87 5.30
C GLY A 192 -8.68 10.66 4.38
N ALA A 193 -8.27 10.85 3.13
CA ALA A 193 -8.20 9.74 2.17
C ALA A 193 -7.18 8.66 2.55
N TYR A 194 -6.11 9.05 3.22
CA TYR A 194 -5.02 8.18 3.63
C TYR A 194 -4.71 8.38 5.11
N CYS A 195 -4.49 7.28 5.83
CA CYS A 195 -3.88 7.30 7.15
C CYS A 195 -2.36 7.33 7.00
N THR A 196 -1.72 8.20 7.78
CA THR A 196 -0.26 8.31 7.82
C THR A 196 0.27 7.91 9.19
N SER A 197 1.47 7.34 9.19
CA SER A 197 2.22 7.05 10.42
C SER A 197 3.70 7.32 10.16
N VAL A 198 4.37 7.97 11.08
CA VAL A 198 5.82 8.16 11.12
C VAL A 198 6.28 7.64 12.48
N ASP A 199 7.13 6.62 12.50
CA ASP A 199 7.68 6.05 13.73
C ASP A 199 9.20 5.93 13.62
N GLY A 200 9.92 6.54 14.55
CA GLY A 200 11.38 6.51 14.58
C GLY A 200 11.98 7.51 15.55
N TYR A 201 13.00 8.23 15.08
CA TYR A 201 13.79 9.13 15.89
C TYR A 201 13.94 10.51 15.22
N LEU A 202 13.62 11.56 15.97
CA LEU A 202 13.88 12.94 15.61
C LEU A 202 14.99 13.47 16.53
N ASN A 203 16.12 13.89 15.96
CA ASN A 203 17.32 14.31 16.69
C ASN A 203 17.77 13.28 17.76
N GLY A 204 17.64 11.99 17.42
CA GLY A 204 17.99 10.86 18.30
C GLY A 204 16.97 10.56 19.41
N LYS A 205 15.87 11.31 19.50
CA LYS A 205 14.78 11.06 20.45
C LYS A 205 13.60 10.37 19.77
N ARG A 206 12.95 9.45 20.49
CA ARG A 206 11.80 8.70 19.94
C ARG A 206 10.70 9.69 19.53
N TYR A 207 10.22 9.52 18.31
CA TYR A 207 9.20 10.34 17.68
C TYR A 207 8.18 9.44 17.00
N VAL A 208 6.91 9.66 17.30
CA VAL A 208 5.79 8.99 16.65
C VAL A 208 4.75 10.03 16.28
N GLU A 209 4.33 10.03 15.02
CA GLU A 209 3.23 10.85 14.53
C GLU A 209 2.27 9.97 13.74
N ARG A 210 0.98 10.06 14.04
CA ARG A 210 -0.09 9.44 13.26
C ARG A 210 -1.11 10.49 12.89
N GLY A 211 -1.64 10.38 11.68
CA GLY A 211 -2.60 11.34 11.19
C GLY A 211 -3.23 10.93 9.88
N CYS A 212 -3.62 11.95 9.13
CA CYS A 212 -4.30 11.81 7.85
C CYS A 212 -3.57 12.64 6.80
N ALA A 213 -3.54 12.13 5.58
CA ALA A 213 -3.13 12.88 4.41
C ALA A 213 -4.29 12.93 3.40
N PRO A 214 -4.46 14.07 2.69
CA PRO A 214 -5.48 14.19 1.66
C PRO A 214 -5.14 13.40 0.40
N ILE A 215 -3.85 13.15 0.15
CA ILE A 215 -3.36 12.39 -1.01
C ILE A 215 -2.14 11.56 -0.61
N SER A 216 -1.86 10.50 -1.36
CA SER A 216 -0.60 9.76 -1.26
C SER A 216 0.15 9.87 -2.58
N PRO A 217 1.48 10.11 -2.56
CA PRO A 217 2.29 10.02 -3.77
C PRO A 217 2.51 8.56 -4.21
N TYR A 218 2.01 7.56 -3.48
CA TYR A 218 2.16 6.15 -3.77
C TYR A 218 0.84 5.54 -4.25
N LEU A 219 0.92 4.52 -5.12
CA LEU A 219 -0.26 3.82 -5.62
C LEU A 219 -0.88 2.82 -4.64
N ASP A 220 -0.04 2.23 -3.80
CA ASP A 220 -0.42 1.19 -2.87
C ASP A 220 -0.03 1.59 -1.45
N ASN A 221 -0.61 0.88 -0.49
CA ASN A 221 -0.21 1.02 0.90
C ASN A 221 1.28 0.67 1.01
N VAL A 222 2.06 1.58 1.59
CA VAL A 222 3.51 1.47 1.62
C VAL A 222 4.04 1.96 2.95
N CYS A 223 5.13 1.35 3.42
CA CYS A 223 5.97 1.84 4.49
C CYS A 223 7.39 1.95 3.96
N LEU A 224 8.02 3.11 4.16
CA LEU A 224 9.34 3.44 3.64
C LEU A 224 10.20 4.00 4.75
N THR A 225 11.47 3.62 4.76
CA THR A 225 12.47 4.27 5.60
C THR A 225 12.78 5.64 5.03
N ILE A 226 12.64 6.67 5.85
CA ILE A 226 12.97 8.06 5.53
C ILE A 226 14.12 8.51 6.42
N LYS A 227 15.08 9.19 5.80
CA LYS A 227 16.15 9.87 6.50
C LYS A 227 16.31 11.27 5.94
N THR A 228 15.92 12.27 6.72
CA THR A 228 15.99 13.68 6.31
C THR A 228 16.87 14.46 7.27
N ASN A 229 17.56 15.46 6.72
CA ASN A 229 18.31 16.45 7.48
C ASN A 229 17.86 17.83 7.01
N SER A 230 16.96 18.45 7.78
CA SER A 230 16.36 19.73 7.44
C SER A 230 16.92 20.82 8.35
N SER A 231 17.55 21.82 7.76
CA SER A 231 18.13 22.96 8.50
C SER A 231 17.19 24.16 8.46
N PHE A 232 16.69 24.58 9.63
CA PHE A 232 15.87 25.77 9.78
C PHE A 232 16.73 26.95 10.21
N HIS A 233 16.77 27.98 9.38
CA HIS A 233 17.49 29.21 9.71
C HIS A 233 16.64 30.05 10.66
N SER A 234 17.04 30.18 11.92
CA SER A 234 16.44 31.16 12.83
C SER A 234 17.01 32.53 12.47
N GLY A 235 16.15 33.41 11.94
CA GLY A 235 16.46 34.83 11.83
C GLY A 235 16.51 35.47 13.23
N PRO A 236 17.21 36.60 13.41
CA PRO A 236 17.03 37.38 14.63
C PRO A 236 15.56 37.78 14.66
N GLY A 237 14.83 37.40 15.72
CA GLY A 237 13.52 37.97 15.99
C GLY A 237 13.61 39.51 16.06
N ASN A 238 12.47 40.19 16.11
CA ASN A 238 12.36 41.66 16.20
C ASN A 238 12.98 42.30 17.49
N GLY A 239 13.99 41.69 18.10
CA GLY A 239 14.69 42.16 19.28
C GLY A 239 16.19 42.32 19.05
N GLY A 240 16.62 43.55 18.75
CA GLY A 240 17.92 44.06 19.18
C GLY A 240 19.13 43.74 18.30
N VAL A 241 19.98 44.76 18.12
CA VAL A 241 21.16 44.81 17.24
C VAL A 241 22.36 43.98 17.76
N ILE A 242 22.16 42.98 18.63
CA ILE A 242 23.25 42.32 19.38
C ILE A 242 23.22 40.77 19.30
N SER A 243 22.86 40.20 18.15
CA SER A 243 23.23 38.81 17.85
C SER A 243 23.42 38.61 16.35
N ARG A 244 24.68 38.59 15.90
CA ARG A 244 25.06 38.48 14.47
C ARG A 244 25.34 37.04 14.00
N GLU A 245 25.00 36.03 14.77
CA GLU A 245 25.07 34.64 14.32
C GLU A 245 23.67 34.15 13.96
N LYS A 246 23.43 33.91 12.66
CA LYS A 246 22.28 33.14 12.20
C LYS A 246 22.42 31.74 12.81
N ARG A 247 21.60 31.43 13.81
CA ARG A 247 21.55 30.08 14.38
C ARG A 247 20.68 29.22 13.48
N SER A 248 21.23 28.19 12.88
CA SER A 248 20.45 27.14 12.26
C SER A 248 20.10 26.07 13.30
N VAL A 249 18.89 25.54 13.22
CA VAL A 249 18.47 24.37 13.97
C VAL A 249 18.30 23.24 12.97
N ASP A 250 19.05 22.17 13.15
CA ASP A 250 18.94 20.98 12.31
C ASP A 250 17.92 20.01 12.91
N ALA A 251 17.03 19.52 12.07
CA ALA A 251 16.08 18.46 12.37
C ALA A 251 16.45 17.23 11.53
N ILE A 252 17.04 16.24 12.21
CA ILE A 252 17.41 14.96 11.64
C ILE A 252 16.33 13.95 12.00
N LEU A 253 15.57 13.53 11.00
CA LEU A 253 14.54 12.48 11.15
C LEU A 253 15.07 11.19 10.54
N ASP A 254 15.07 10.12 11.34
CA ASP A 254 15.35 8.74 10.90
C ASP A 254 14.17 7.87 11.34
N ALA A 255 13.27 7.56 10.40
CA ALA A 255 11.98 6.98 10.72
C ALA A 255 11.43 6.09 9.61
N THR A 256 10.39 5.32 9.92
CA THR A 256 9.56 4.64 8.94
C THR A 256 8.27 5.43 8.75
N GLN A 257 8.04 5.90 7.51
CA GLN A 257 6.81 6.57 7.11
C GLN A 257 5.90 5.62 6.34
N CYS A 258 4.65 5.52 6.77
CA CYS A 258 3.63 4.70 6.14
C CYS A 258 2.47 5.54 5.61
N PHE A 259 1.98 5.18 4.43
CA PHE A 259 0.71 5.64 3.87
C PHE A 259 -0.21 4.44 3.68
N CYS A 260 -1.38 4.49 4.30
CA CYS A 260 -2.35 3.41 4.26
C CYS A 260 -3.74 3.95 3.95
N THR A 261 -4.38 3.44 2.91
CA THR A 261 -5.82 3.63 2.74
C THR A 261 -6.57 2.64 3.62
N LYS A 262 -7.78 3.02 4.04
CA LYS A 262 -8.79 2.04 4.45
C LYS A 262 -9.28 1.32 3.20
N ARG A 263 -8.41 0.55 2.55
CA ARG A 263 -8.90 -0.56 1.76
C ARG A 263 -9.61 -1.45 2.77
N THR A 264 -10.94 -1.58 2.65
CA THR A 264 -11.54 -2.90 2.84
C THR A 264 -10.56 -3.82 2.17
N ILE A 265 -9.93 -4.70 2.95
CA ILE A 265 -9.17 -5.79 2.39
C ILE A 265 -10.23 -6.60 1.61
N ILE A 266 -10.53 -6.20 0.38
CA ILE A 266 -10.61 -7.18 -0.68
C ILE A 266 -9.16 -7.63 -0.73
N ALA A 267 -8.83 -8.61 0.11
CA ALA A 267 -7.59 -9.35 -0.01
C ALA A 267 -7.48 -9.64 -1.51
N PRO A 268 -6.32 -9.41 -2.15
CA PRO A 268 -6.15 -9.72 -3.57
C PRO A 268 -6.66 -11.13 -3.71
N GLN A 269 -7.88 -11.33 -4.29
CA GLN A 269 -8.76 -12.46 -3.97
C GLN A 269 -7.89 -13.68 -3.75
N VAL A 270 -7.52 -13.95 -2.49
CA VAL A 270 -6.62 -15.06 -2.20
C VAL A 270 -7.59 -16.16 -2.45
N ASN A 271 -7.45 -16.80 -3.62
CA ASN A 271 -8.39 -17.79 -4.13
C ASN A 271 -8.86 -18.55 -2.90
N PRO A 272 -10.14 -18.50 -2.50
CA PRO A 272 -10.55 -18.99 -1.18
C PRO A 272 -10.00 -20.40 -0.91
N ALA A 273 -9.78 -21.19 -1.96
CA ALA A 273 -9.06 -22.46 -1.96
C ALA A 273 -7.64 -22.47 -1.33
N LEU A 274 -6.97 -21.32 -1.14
CA LEU A 274 -5.62 -21.16 -0.60
C LEU A 274 -5.61 -20.85 0.91
N THR A 275 -6.73 -20.41 1.48
CA THR A 275 -6.84 -20.10 2.93
C THR A 275 -8.12 -20.65 3.58
N MET A 276 -8.94 -21.40 2.83
CA MET A 276 -10.15 -22.05 3.34
C MET A 276 -9.77 -23.13 4.35
N GLN A 277 -10.35 -23.04 5.54
CA GLN A 277 -10.22 -24.07 6.56
C GLN A 277 -11.18 -25.22 6.24
N ARG A 278 -10.66 -26.43 6.04
CA ARG A 278 -11.47 -27.63 5.74
C ARG A 278 -11.08 -28.78 6.66
N TYR A 279 -12.08 -29.53 7.10
CA TYR A 279 -11.91 -30.55 8.12
C TYR A 279 -12.44 -31.88 7.59
N PHE A 280 -11.68 -32.95 7.79
CA PHE A 280 -12.00 -34.27 7.27
C PHE A 280 -11.87 -35.34 8.35
N LYS A 281 -12.67 -36.40 8.22
CA LYS A 281 -12.64 -37.62 9.03
C LYS A 281 -12.76 -38.84 8.14
N VAL A 282 -11.82 -39.77 8.24
CA VAL A 282 -11.80 -40.97 7.42
C VAL A 282 -11.44 -42.19 8.24
N PRO A 283 -12.20 -43.30 8.16
CA PRO A 283 -11.76 -44.56 8.71
C PRO A 283 -10.65 -45.17 7.86
N PHE A 284 -9.67 -45.82 8.50
CA PHE A 284 -8.64 -46.60 7.83
C PHE A 284 -8.47 -47.96 8.50
N SER A 285 -8.10 -48.96 7.72
CA SER A 285 -7.81 -50.32 8.21
C SER A 285 -6.30 -50.55 8.24
N ARG A 286 -5.79 -51.23 9.26
CA ARG A 286 -4.36 -51.64 9.23
C ARG A 286 -4.18 -52.70 8.14
N PRO A 287 -3.11 -52.63 7.33
CA PRO A 287 -2.82 -53.66 6.33
C PRO A 287 -2.83 -55.08 6.91
N ALA A 288 -2.32 -55.27 8.14
CA ALA A 288 -2.31 -56.57 8.82
C ALA A 288 -3.70 -57.17 9.09
N ASP A 289 -4.73 -56.33 9.25
CA ASP A 289 -6.11 -56.78 9.47
C ASP A 289 -6.82 -57.07 8.13
N ILE A 290 -6.38 -56.44 7.04
CA ILE A 290 -6.85 -56.72 5.68
C ILE A 290 -6.40 -58.12 5.22
N TYR A 291 -5.17 -58.53 5.52
CA TYR A 291 -4.64 -59.84 5.11
C TYR A 291 -5.13 -61.02 5.97
N LYS A 292 -5.49 -60.80 7.24
CA LYS A 292 -6.01 -61.87 8.13
C LYS A 292 -7.41 -62.34 7.76
N ASN A 293 -8.20 -61.48 7.13
CA ASN A 293 -9.61 -61.76 6.83
C ASN A 293 -9.83 -62.71 5.63
N ASN A 294 -8.80 -62.95 4.81
CA ASN A 294 -8.91 -63.84 3.65
C ASN A 294 -8.73 -65.33 3.97
N ASN A 295 -8.23 -65.70 5.16
CA ASN A 295 -7.83 -67.08 5.45
C ASN A 295 -8.49 -67.73 6.67
N ASN A 296 -9.42 -67.10 7.38
CA ASN A 296 -10.13 -67.75 8.49
C ASN A 296 -11.54 -67.17 8.73
N ASN A 297 -12.49 -68.05 9.08
CA ASN A 297 -13.85 -67.74 9.54
C ASN A 297 -13.86 -67.03 10.93
N ASP A 298 -13.07 -65.97 11.12
CA ASP A 298 -13.06 -65.18 12.36
C ASP A 298 -14.08 -64.04 12.24
N THR A 299 -15.19 -64.12 12.99
CA THR A 299 -16.33 -63.18 12.95
C THR A 299 -16.06 -61.84 13.65
N ARG A 300 -14.79 -61.45 13.84
CA ARG A 300 -14.43 -60.19 14.51
C ARG A 300 -14.50 -59.03 13.54
N VAL A 301 -15.33 -58.04 13.83
CA VAL A 301 -15.39 -56.77 13.08
C VAL A 301 -13.98 -56.17 13.03
N PRO A 302 -13.42 -55.89 11.83
CA PRO A 302 -12.12 -55.25 11.71
C PRO A 302 -12.14 -53.93 12.49
N GLN A 303 -11.27 -53.78 13.48
CA GLN A 303 -11.20 -52.55 14.25
C GLN A 303 -10.58 -51.47 13.34
N GLN A 304 -11.41 -50.57 12.83
CA GLN A 304 -10.96 -49.49 11.97
C GLN A 304 -10.36 -48.37 12.83
N GLY A 305 -9.17 -47.90 12.45
CA GLY A 305 -8.64 -46.64 12.95
C GLY A 305 -9.39 -45.46 12.34
N LEU A 306 -9.26 -44.30 12.97
CA LEU A 306 -9.93 -43.08 12.54
C LEU A 306 -8.88 -41.98 12.39
N TRP A 307 -8.90 -41.33 11.23
CA TRP A 307 -7.98 -40.27 10.88
C TRP A 307 -8.75 -38.97 10.71
N TYR A 308 -8.32 -37.92 11.40
CA TYR A 308 -8.86 -36.57 11.23
C TYR A 308 -7.78 -35.66 10.67
N ALA A 309 -8.19 -34.76 9.78
CA ALA A 309 -7.29 -33.79 9.20
C ALA A 309 -7.94 -32.43 9.08
N HIS A 310 -7.18 -31.40 9.43
CA HIS A 310 -7.51 -30.00 9.26
C HIS A 310 -6.56 -29.40 8.24
N PHE A 311 -7.10 -28.97 7.11
CA PHE A 311 -6.37 -28.29 6.03
C PHE A 311 -6.60 -26.79 6.09
N ASN A 312 -5.51 -26.03 5.95
CA ASN A 312 -5.51 -24.59 5.70
C ASN A 312 -5.16 -24.37 4.23
N GLY A 313 -6.17 -24.15 3.40
CA GLY A 313 -6.01 -24.16 1.94
C GLY A 313 -5.71 -25.56 1.41
N GLN A 314 -4.58 -25.71 0.71
CA GLN A 314 -4.16 -27.00 0.15
C GLN A 314 -3.34 -27.87 1.12
N TRP A 315 -2.86 -27.32 2.24
CA TRP A 315 -1.88 -28.02 3.08
C TRP A 315 -2.46 -28.37 4.45
N ILE A 316 -2.02 -29.50 5.00
CA ILE A 316 -2.46 -29.94 6.31
C ILE A 316 -1.84 -29.07 7.41
N GLN A 317 -2.64 -28.69 8.40
CA GLN A 317 -2.22 -27.87 9.53
C GLN A 317 -2.25 -28.65 10.84
N ARG A 318 -3.24 -29.53 11.01
CA ARG A 318 -3.38 -30.42 12.18
C ARG A 318 -3.91 -31.77 11.76
N GLN A 319 -3.48 -32.82 12.46
CA GLN A 319 -3.85 -34.20 12.19
C GLN A 319 -4.06 -34.96 13.49
N ILE A 320 -5.07 -35.84 13.51
CA ILE A 320 -5.34 -36.76 14.61
C ILE A 320 -5.35 -38.18 14.06
N GLU A 321 -4.54 -39.04 14.64
CA GLU A 321 -4.55 -40.47 14.36
C GLU A 321 -5.03 -41.25 15.58
N MET A 322 -6.19 -41.90 15.43
CA MET A 322 -6.72 -42.80 16.44
C MET A 322 -6.63 -44.22 15.92
N HIS A 323 -5.79 -45.01 16.57
CA HIS A 323 -5.75 -46.44 16.31
C HIS A 323 -6.49 -47.20 17.42
N PRO A 324 -7.09 -48.35 17.08
CA PRO A 324 -7.60 -49.25 18.10
C PRO A 324 -6.48 -49.67 19.05
N ASN A 325 -6.75 -49.58 20.35
CA ASN A 325 -5.86 -49.97 21.45
C ASN A 325 -4.51 -49.24 21.48
N LYS A 326 -4.43 -48.02 20.92
CA LYS A 326 -3.29 -47.12 21.12
C LYS A 326 -3.77 -45.76 21.60
N THR A 327 -2.89 -45.02 22.25
CA THR A 327 -3.11 -43.61 22.57
C THR A 327 -3.27 -42.81 21.27
N PRO A 328 -4.27 -41.94 21.16
CA PRO A 328 -4.40 -41.01 20.04
C PRO A 328 -3.15 -40.17 19.85
N VAL A 329 -2.79 -39.93 18.59
CA VAL A 329 -1.62 -39.13 18.21
C VAL A 329 -2.12 -37.80 17.62
N LEU A 330 -1.62 -36.69 18.17
CA LEU A 330 -1.95 -35.33 17.73
C LEU A 330 -0.71 -34.71 17.10
N LEU A 331 -0.84 -34.29 15.84
CA LEU A 331 0.26 -33.77 15.04
C LEU A 331 -0.09 -32.36 14.53
N VAL A 332 0.89 -31.46 14.57
CA VAL A 332 0.75 -30.06 14.15
C VAL A 332 1.85 -29.70 13.16
N ALA A 333 1.47 -29.00 12.08
CA ALA A 333 2.40 -28.55 11.06
C ALA A 333 3.50 -27.64 11.64
N GLY A 334 4.70 -27.74 11.07
CA GLY A 334 5.93 -27.09 11.53
C GLY A 334 6.67 -27.86 12.64
N ARG A 335 5.96 -28.64 13.47
CA ARG A 335 6.57 -29.48 14.51
C ARG A 335 6.67 -30.94 14.07
N ASP A 336 5.60 -31.45 13.47
CA ASP A 336 5.42 -32.88 13.23
C ASP A 336 5.38 -33.23 11.73
N ASP A 337 5.90 -32.35 10.86
CA ASP A 337 5.74 -32.43 9.40
C ASP A 337 6.12 -33.80 8.80
N LEU A 338 7.22 -34.41 9.27
CA LEU A 338 7.70 -35.72 8.83
C LEU A 338 6.75 -36.90 9.16
N HIS A 339 5.74 -36.66 9.99
CA HIS A 339 4.76 -37.65 10.42
C HIS A 339 3.33 -37.30 9.96
N MET A 340 3.15 -36.22 9.21
CA MET A 340 1.86 -35.74 8.73
C MET A 340 1.65 -36.06 7.25
N CYS A 341 0.42 -35.86 6.77
CA CYS A 341 0.11 -35.97 5.35
C CYS A 341 0.84 -34.92 4.51
N GLU A 342 1.77 -35.36 3.65
CA GLU A 342 2.54 -34.47 2.75
C GLU A 342 1.81 -34.12 1.45
N ILE A 343 0.66 -34.74 1.20
CA ILE A 343 -0.10 -34.59 -0.05
C ILE A 343 -1.07 -33.40 0.05
N PRO A 344 -1.13 -32.50 -0.96
CA PRO A 344 -2.07 -31.40 -0.96
C PRO A 344 -3.53 -31.87 -1.13
N LEU A 345 -4.47 -31.12 -0.57
CA LEU A 345 -5.87 -31.51 -0.41
C LEU A 345 -6.53 -31.96 -1.74
N ASP A 346 -6.26 -31.26 -2.84
CA ASP A 346 -6.77 -31.59 -4.17
C ASP A 346 -6.31 -32.97 -4.70
N GLN A 347 -5.14 -33.44 -4.26
CA GLN A 347 -4.56 -34.74 -4.62
C GLN A 347 -4.91 -35.86 -3.64
N THR A 348 -5.33 -35.55 -2.41
CA THR A 348 -5.71 -36.58 -1.41
C THR A 348 -6.96 -37.38 -1.77
N GLY A 349 -7.82 -36.85 -2.65
CA GLY A 349 -9.14 -37.42 -2.95
C GLY A 349 -10.19 -37.25 -1.85
N LEU A 350 -9.86 -36.63 -0.71
CA LEU A 350 -10.77 -36.43 0.42
C LEU A 350 -12.03 -35.65 0.03
N THR A 351 -11.86 -34.64 -0.81
CA THR A 351 -12.94 -33.76 -1.31
C THR A 351 -13.97 -34.50 -2.18
N ARG A 352 -13.60 -35.65 -2.73
CA ARG A 352 -14.47 -36.49 -3.58
C ARG A 352 -15.13 -37.62 -2.80
N LYS A 353 -14.71 -37.87 -1.56
CA LYS A 353 -15.24 -38.95 -0.71
C LYS A 353 -16.45 -38.47 0.08
N LYS A 354 -17.64 -38.97 -0.29
CA LYS A 354 -18.90 -38.63 0.39
C LYS A 354 -18.81 -38.96 1.89
N GLY A 355 -19.14 -37.97 2.73
CA GLY A 355 -19.11 -38.11 4.19
C GLY A 355 -17.73 -38.02 4.84
N ALA A 356 -16.68 -37.69 4.08
CA ALA A 356 -15.35 -37.46 4.65
C ALA A 356 -15.20 -36.04 5.24
N GLU A 357 -15.82 -35.03 4.64
CA GLU A 357 -15.77 -33.65 5.15
C GLU A 357 -16.69 -33.49 6.37
N ILE A 358 -16.17 -32.89 7.43
CA ILE A 358 -16.85 -32.66 8.72
C ILE A 358 -16.83 -31.17 9.06
N LEU A 359 -17.61 -30.78 10.07
CA LEU A 359 -17.62 -29.41 10.58
C LEU A 359 -16.37 -29.10 11.41
N GLU A 360 -15.98 -27.82 11.45
CA GLU A 360 -14.92 -27.31 12.36
C GLU A 360 -15.19 -27.72 13.81
N SER A 361 -16.43 -27.54 14.27
CA SER A 361 -16.84 -27.86 15.65
C SER A 361 -16.65 -29.34 15.99
N GLU A 362 -16.85 -30.25 15.05
CA GLU A 362 -16.60 -31.68 15.26
C GLU A 362 -15.12 -31.97 15.45
N PHE A 363 -14.27 -31.37 14.61
CA PHE A 363 -12.82 -31.54 14.72
C PHE A 363 -12.30 -30.94 16.03
N GLU A 364 -12.68 -29.69 16.35
CA GLU A 364 -12.21 -29.01 17.56
C GLU A 364 -12.66 -29.71 18.83
N THR A 365 -13.88 -30.28 18.85
CA THR A 365 -14.37 -31.05 20.00
C THR A 365 -13.45 -32.25 20.27
N VAL A 366 -13.07 -33.00 19.23
CA VAL A 366 -12.17 -34.15 19.38
C VAL A 366 -10.75 -33.69 19.72
N TRP A 367 -10.24 -32.66 19.04
CA TRP A 367 -8.91 -32.10 19.26
C TRP A 367 -8.70 -31.66 20.71
N LEU A 368 -9.63 -30.88 21.25
CA LEU A 368 -9.59 -30.40 22.63
C LEU A 368 -9.77 -31.54 23.64
N HIS A 369 -10.68 -32.49 23.37
CA HIS A 369 -10.90 -33.63 24.25
C HIS A 369 -9.66 -34.52 24.41
N LEU A 370 -8.84 -34.62 23.36
CA LEU A 370 -7.58 -35.37 23.37
C LEU A 370 -6.38 -34.56 23.88
N GLY A 371 -6.59 -33.34 24.39
CA GLY A 371 -5.54 -32.50 24.97
C GLY A 371 -4.80 -31.61 23.96
N GLY A 372 -5.32 -31.43 22.75
CA GLY A 372 -4.77 -30.52 21.76
C GLY A 372 -4.93 -29.06 22.15
N ALA A 373 -3.92 -28.22 21.87
CA ALA A 373 -3.98 -26.78 22.12
C ALA A 373 -4.95 -26.09 21.13
N PRO A 374 -5.75 -25.10 21.56
CA PRO A 374 -6.66 -24.39 20.67
C PRO A 374 -5.90 -23.71 19.54
N LEU A 375 -6.53 -23.60 18.36
CA LEU A 375 -5.91 -22.95 17.23
C LEU A 375 -5.59 -21.50 17.59
N GLN A 376 -4.29 -21.17 17.64
CA GLN A 376 -3.83 -19.84 17.95
C GLN A 376 -4.16 -18.94 16.76
N LYS A 377 -5.32 -18.26 16.82
CA LYS A 377 -5.63 -17.22 15.85
C LYS A 377 -4.55 -16.15 15.99
N TRP A 378 -3.71 -16.05 14.98
CA TRP A 378 -2.71 -14.99 14.91
C TRP A 378 -3.44 -13.66 15.08
N ARG A 379 -3.12 -12.95 16.17
CA ARG A 379 -3.61 -11.59 16.41
C ARG A 379 -2.43 -10.67 16.11
N PRO A 380 -2.53 -9.79 15.09
CA PRO A 380 -1.50 -8.80 14.82
C PRO A 380 -1.22 -7.92 16.03
#